data_AF-A0A6I1R703-F1
#
_entry.id   AF-A0A6I1R703-F1
#
_cell.length_a   1.000
_cell.length_b   1.000
_cell.length_c   1.000
_cell.angle_alpha   90.00
_cell.angle_beta   90.00
_cell.angle_gamma   90.00
#
_symmetry.space_group_name_H-M   'P 1'
#
loop_
_entity.id
_entity.type
_entity.pdbx_description
1 polymer ?
#
loop_
_entity_poly.entity_id
_entity_poly.type
_entity_poly.pdbx_seq_one_letter_code
_entity_poly.pdbx_strand_id
1 'polypeptide(L)'
;VEDCVNAVGVDVNTASAPLLARVSGLNHVVANNIVEYRNVNGPFRSRKVIRKVPRLGDKTFEQAAGFLRINDGDNPLDRSAVHPEAYPVVERILLRIGKGIGEVMGQPAALKELSAAEFTDEKFGVPTVRDILLELEKPGRDPRPEFKTATFHEGIESISDLQPNIILEGVVTNVAAFGAFVDIGVHQDGLIHVSAMANRFVKDPHEIVKPGQIVKVKVMEVDLKRQRISLTMRLDGAPSSVSRAGDTRVEANANAEASPRERRPYGTNRDKPQVTGAIALALERAKLKK
;
A
#
# COMPACT_ATOMS: atom_id res chain seq x y z
N VAL A 1 -3.61 -10.78 7.21
CA VAL A 1 -4.49 -11.09 6.04
C VAL A 1 -5.93 -10.98 6.47
N GLU A 2 -6.36 -11.79 7.45
CA GLU A 2 -7.72 -11.74 8.02
C GLU A 2 -8.11 -10.32 8.48
N ASP A 3 -7.22 -9.60 9.18
CA ASP A 3 -7.48 -8.20 9.60
C ASP A 3 -7.83 -7.28 8.42
N CYS A 4 -7.14 -7.43 7.28
CA CYS A 4 -7.38 -6.63 6.08
C CYS A 4 -8.72 -7.00 5.42
N VAL A 5 -9.07 -8.29 5.39
CA VAL A 5 -10.33 -8.78 4.83
C VAL A 5 -11.51 -8.33 5.69
N ASN A 6 -11.39 -8.43 7.02
CA ASN A 6 -12.41 -7.99 7.96
C ASN A 6 -12.57 -6.45 7.97
N ALA A 7 -11.47 -5.69 7.87
CA ALA A 7 -11.54 -4.22 7.77
C ALA A 7 -12.22 -3.75 6.47
N VAL A 8 -11.94 -4.39 5.32
CA VAL A 8 -12.58 -4.05 4.05
C VAL A 8 -14.03 -4.53 4.00
N GLY A 9 -14.35 -5.66 4.65
CA GLY A 9 -15.62 -6.36 4.52
C GLY A 9 -15.73 -7.16 3.20
N VAL A 10 -16.68 -8.08 3.14
CA VAL A 10 -16.82 -9.04 2.03
C VAL A 10 -18.28 -9.14 1.60
N ASP A 11 -18.56 -8.90 0.32
CA ASP A 11 -19.89 -9.16 -0.26
C ASP A 11 -20.11 -10.67 -0.42
N VAL A 12 -21.10 -11.20 0.31
CA VAL A 12 -21.38 -12.64 0.38
C VAL A 12 -21.89 -13.22 -0.95
N ASN A 13 -22.43 -12.40 -1.85
CA ASN A 13 -22.99 -12.84 -3.13
C ASN A 13 -21.92 -12.91 -4.23
N THR A 14 -20.88 -12.09 -4.17
CA THR A 14 -19.84 -12.00 -5.21
C THR A 14 -18.51 -12.63 -4.80
N ALA A 15 -18.18 -12.68 -3.51
CA ALA A 15 -16.89 -13.18 -3.03
C ALA A 15 -16.62 -14.66 -3.37
N SER A 16 -15.34 -15.00 -3.53
CA SER A 16 -14.89 -16.38 -3.71
C SER A 16 -14.76 -17.11 -2.37
N ALA A 17 -14.85 -18.45 -2.37
CA ALA A 17 -14.68 -19.22 -1.14
C ALA A 17 -13.33 -19.00 -0.43
N PRO A 18 -12.17 -18.84 -1.12
CA PRO A 18 -10.91 -18.48 -0.47
C PRO A 18 -10.93 -17.12 0.24
N LEU A 19 -11.72 -16.15 -0.24
CA LEU A 19 -11.88 -14.85 0.41
C LEU A 19 -12.81 -14.95 1.62
N LEU A 20 -13.95 -15.64 1.47
CA LEU A 20 -14.89 -15.92 2.57
C LEU A 20 -14.22 -16.70 3.71
N ALA A 21 -13.30 -17.61 3.41
CA ALA A 21 -12.53 -18.36 4.42
C ALA A 21 -11.54 -17.51 5.24
N ARG A 22 -11.42 -16.20 4.95
CA ARG A 22 -10.62 -15.23 5.72
C ARG A 22 -11.47 -14.25 6.53
N VAL A 23 -12.79 -14.39 6.48
CA VAL A 23 -13.72 -13.62 7.33
C VAL A 23 -13.73 -14.20 8.73
N SER A 24 -13.82 -13.34 9.75
CA SER A 24 -13.88 -13.75 11.16
C SER A 24 -14.96 -14.82 11.40
N GLY A 25 -14.61 -15.85 12.16
CA GLY A 25 -15.46 -17.01 12.46
C GLY A 25 -15.62 -18.04 11.32
N LEU A 26 -15.41 -17.67 10.06
CA LEU A 26 -15.56 -18.60 8.93
C LEU A 26 -14.33 -19.50 8.76
N ASN A 27 -14.55 -20.64 8.10
CA ASN A 27 -13.48 -21.57 7.69
C ASN A 27 -13.75 -22.06 6.26
N HIS A 28 -12.81 -22.79 5.66
CA HIS A 28 -12.92 -23.30 4.28
C HIS A 28 -14.19 -24.12 4.01
N VAL A 29 -14.67 -24.92 4.98
CA VAL A 29 -15.88 -25.73 4.82
C VAL A 29 -17.12 -24.84 4.76
N VAL A 30 -17.25 -23.92 5.72
CA VAL A 30 -18.40 -22.99 5.76
C VAL A 30 -18.36 -22.04 4.56
N ALA A 31 -17.19 -21.56 4.15
CA ALA A 31 -17.02 -20.71 2.98
C ALA A 31 -17.45 -21.40 1.67
N ASN A 32 -17.10 -22.68 1.48
CA ASN A 32 -17.61 -23.48 0.36
C ASN A 32 -19.14 -23.64 0.45
N ASN A 33 -19.67 -23.98 1.63
CA ASN A 33 -21.12 -24.13 1.84
C ASN A 33 -21.90 -22.83 1.54
N ILE A 34 -21.35 -21.64 1.81
CA ILE A 34 -21.95 -20.35 1.44
C ILE A 34 -22.05 -20.20 -0.09
N VAL A 35 -20.98 -20.54 -0.81
CA VAL A 35 -20.94 -20.47 -2.28
C VAL A 35 -21.87 -21.50 -2.91
N GLU A 36 -21.86 -22.73 -2.42
CA GLU A 36 -22.80 -23.77 -2.85
C GLU A 36 -24.26 -23.37 -2.58
N TYR A 37 -24.55 -22.83 -1.39
CA TYR A 37 -25.90 -22.40 -1.03
C TYR A 37 -26.41 -21.30 -1.98
N ARG A 38 -25.62 -20.27 -2.30
CA ARG A 38 -26.06 -19.22 -3.23
C ARG A 38 -26.17 -19.71 -4.68
N ASN A 39 -25.37 -20.69 -5.08
CA ASN A 39 -25.46 -21.27 -6.42
C ASN A 39 -26.74 -22.10 -6.60
N VAL A 40 -27.22 -22.74 -5.54
CA VAL A 40 -28.46 -23.56 -5.55
C VAL A 40 -29.72 -22.74 -5.27
N ASN A 41 -29.67 -21.79 -4.33
CA ASN A 41 -30.84 -21.04 -3.85
C ASN A 41 -30.95 -19.62 -4.43
N GLY A 42 -29.98 -19.19 -5.24
CA GLY A 42 -29.83 -17.80 -5.68
C GLY A 42 -29.16 -16.91 -4.63
N PRO A 43 -28.96 -15.61 -4.95
CA PRO A 43 -28.25 -14.67 -4.08
C PRO A 43 -28.98 -14.44 -2.75
N PHE A 44 -28.21 -14.24 -1.69
CA PHE A 44 -28.72 -13.87 -0.37
C PHE A 44 -29.34 -12.47 -0.43
N ARG A 45 -30.63 -12.36 -0.09
CA ARG A 45 -31.36 -11.08 0.04
C ARG A 45 -31.31 -10.46 1.44
N SER A 46 -31.01 -11.25 2.46
CA SER A 46 -30.76 -10.74 3.81
C SER A 46 -29.83 -11.65 4.60
N ARG A 47 -29.07 -11.06 5.55
CA ARG A 47 -28.24 -11.77 6.53
C ARG A 47 -29.01 -12.84 7.30
N LYS A 48 -30.33 -12.66 7.50
CA LYS A 48 -31.21 -13.68 8.11
C LYS A 48 -31.23 -14.99 7.31
N VAL A 49 -31.07 -14.95 5.99
CA VAL A 49 -31.02 -16.13 5.12
C VAL A 49 -29.69 -16.87 5.23
N ILE A 50 -28.58 -16.16 5.51
CA ILE A 50 -27.25 -16.76 5.67
C ILE A 50 -27.23 -17.80 6.81
N ARG A 51 -28.03 -17.61 7.88
CA ARG A 51 -28.22 -18.60 8.98
C ARG A 51 -28.78 -19.96 8.51
N LYS A 52 -29.28 -20.09 7.28
CA LYS A 52 -29.72 -21.37 6.69
C LYS A 52 -28.57 -22.16 6.03
N VAL A 53 -27.37 -21.59 5.91
CA VAL A 53 -26.22 -22.26 5.29
C VAL A 53 -25.79 -23.48 6.13
N PRO A 54 -25.60 -24.67 5.52
CA PRO A 54 -25.17 -25.85 6.24
C PRO A 54 -23.90 -25.63 7.06
N ARG A 55 -23.89 -26.13 8.30
CA ARG A 55 -22.77 -26.04 9.26
C ARG A 55 -22.39 -24.61 9.70
N LEU A 56 -23.18 -23.59 9.37
CA LEU A 56 -23.05 -22.26 9.97
C LEU A 56 -23.83 -22.22 11.29
N GLY A 57 -23.12 -22.34 12.42
CA GLY A 57 -23.74 -22.21 13.74
C GLY A 57 -24.00 -20.75 14.13
N ASP A 58 -24.89 -20.53 15.10
CA ASP A 58 -25.28 -19.16 15.51
C ASP A 58 -24.10 -18.31 16.00
N LYS A 59 -23.19 -18.87 16.80
CA LYS A 59 -21.94 -18.20 17.20
C LYS A 59 -21.05 -17.87 16.01
N THR A 60 -20.99 -18.74 15.01
CA THR A 60 -20.22 -18.50 13.78
C THR A 60 -20.83 -17.36 12.97
N PHE A 61 -22.15 -17.32 12.87
CA PHE A 61 -22.88 -16.22 12.24
C PHE A 61 -22.66 -14.90 13.00
N GLU A 62 -22.75 -14.90 14.33
CA GLU A 62 -22.49 -13.73 15.18
C GLU A 62 -21.07 -13.17 15.01
N GLN A 63 -20.05 -14.02 14.84
CA GLN A 63 -18.68 -13.54 14.58
C GLN A 63 -18.48 -13.03 13.14
N ALA A 64 -19.25 -13.53 12.16
CA ALA A 64 -19.07 -13.22 10.74
C ALA A 64 -19.99 -12.10 10.22
N ALA A 65 -21.18 -11.91 10.79
CA ALA A 65 -22.27 -11.16 10.16
C ALA A 65 -22.00 -9.66 9.99
N GLY A 66 -21.11 -9.06 10.79
CA GLY A 66 -20.70 -7.66 10.62
C GLY A 66 -19.80 -7.45 9.39
N PHE A 67 -19.07 -8.48 8.99
CA PHE A 67 -18.12 -8.46 7.88
C PHE A 67 -18.76 -8.93 6.56
N LEU A 68 -19.85 -9.70 6.62
CA LEU A 68 -20.61 -10.16 5.47
C LEU A 68 -21.62 -9.10 5.02
N ARG A 69 -21.37 -8.48 3.87
CA ARG A 69 -22.24 -7.46 3.26
C ARG A 69 -23.15 -8.05 2.20
N ILE A 70 -24.32 -7.43 2.01
CA ILE A 70 -25.27 -7.69 0.93
C ILE A 70 -25.64 -6.35 0.31
N ASN A 71 -25.20 -6.11 -0.93
CA ASN A 71 -25.43 -4.83 -1.61
C ASN A 71 -26.89 -4.68 -2.08
N ASP A 72 -27.45 -5.72 -2.71
CA ASP A 72 -28.82 -5.74 -3.28
C ASP A 72 -29.84 -6.47 -2.38
N GLY A 73 -29.75 -6.22 -1.08
CA GLY A 73 -30.56 -6.87 -0.05
C GLY A 73 -31.87 -6.13 0.26
N ASP A 74 -32.81 -6.85 0.89
CA ASP A 74 -34.12 -6.30 1.30
C ASP A 74 -33.98 -5.27 2.44
N ASN A 75 -32.92 -5.40 3.25
CA ASN A 75 -32.59 -4.51 4.35
C ASN A 75 -31.37 -3.65 4.00
N PRO A 76 -31.49 -2.31 3.87
CA PRO A 76 -30.35 -1.44 3.58
C PRO A 76 -29.20 -1.54 4.58
N LEU A 77 -29.45 -1.93 5.84
CA LEU A 77 -28.39 -2.14 6.85
C LEU A 77 -27.46 -3.31 6.53
N ASP A 78 -27.92 -4.30 5.76
CA ASP A 78 -27.12 -5.48 5.41
C ASP A 78 -25.94 -5.12 4.48
N ARG A 79 -25.90 -3.91 3.89
CA ARG A 79 -24.76 -3.37 3.11
C ARG A 79 -23.69 -2.66 3.96
N SER A 80 -24.00 -2.32 5.21
CA SER A 80 -23.09 -1.63 6.13
C SER A 80 -22.31 -2.59 7.03
N ALA A 81 -21.30 -2.11 7.76
CA ALA A 81 -20.62 -2.88 8.79
C ALA A 81 -21.43 -2.99 10.11
N VAL A 82 -22.62 -2.37 10.21
CA VAL A 82 -23.47 -2.48 11.40
C VAL A 82 -23.87 -3.94 11.63
N HIS A 83 -23.55 -4.47 12.81
CA HIS A 83 -23.84 -5.86 13.16
C HIS A 83 -25.36 -6.07 13.41
N PRO A 84 -25.99 -7.19 13.00
CA PRO A 84 -27.44 -7.40 13.18
C PRO A 84 -27.96 -7.33 14.62
N GLU A 85 -27.10 -7.56 15.62
CA GLU A 85 -27.49 -7.39 17.03
C GLU A 85 -27.80 -5.92 17.40
N ALA A 86 -27.23 -4.97 16.65
CA ALA A 86 -27.35 -3.53 16.89
C ALA A 86 -28.43 -2.86 16.03
N TYR A 87 -29.17 -3.63 15.21
CA TYR A 87 -30.31 -3.10 14.46
C TYR A 87 -31.37 -2.41 15.36
N PRO A 88 -31.68 -2.89 16.59
CA PRO A 88 -32.56 -2.16 17.51
C PRO A 88 -32.02 -0.76 17.92
N VAL A 89 -30.70 -0.56 17.93
CA VAL A 89 -30.09 0.77 18.16
C VAL A 89 -30.41 1.69 16.98
N VAL A 90 -30.27 1.19 15.75
CA VAL A 90 -30.61 1.93 14.54
C VAL A 90 -32.10 2.24 14.48
N GLU A 91 -32.97 1.30 14.84
CA GLU A 91 -34.42 1.52 14.89
C GLU A 91 -34.77 2.65 15.88
N ARG A 92 -34.15 2.71 17.07
CA ARG A 92 -34.29 3.84 18.00
C ARG A 92 -33.82 5.17 17.40
N ILE A 93 -32.72 5.17 16.64
CA ILE A 93 -32.21 6.36 15.93
C ILE A 93 -33.21 6.84 14.88
N LEU A 94 -33.72 5.95 14.03
CA LEU A 94 -34.68 6.29 12.98
C LEU A 94 -36.00 6.83 13.54
N LEU A 95 -36.51 6.22 14.62
CA LEU A 95 -37.70 6.71 15.34
C LEU A 95 -37.49 8.12 15.92
N ARG A 96 -36.28 8.44 16.42
CA ARG A 96 -35.94 9.76 16.96
C ARG A 96 -35.80 10.84 15.88
N ILE A 97 -35.39 10.47 14.66
CA ILE A 97 -35.33 11.37 13.49
C ILE A 97 -36.73 11.51 12.84
N GLY A 98 -37.58 10.49 12.91
CA GLY A 98 -38.88 10.43 12.24
C GLY A 98 -38.78 10.18 10.73
N LYS A 99 -37.72 9.51 10.26
CA LYS A 99 -37.46 9.23 8.84
C LYS A 99 -37.16 7.75 8.57
N GLY A 100 -37.39 7.30 7.34
CA GLY A 100 -37.04 5.95 6.91
C GLY A 100 -35.52 5.76 6.76
N ILE A 101 -35.05 4.50 6.87
CA ILE A 101 -33.61 4.18 6.73
C ILE A 101 -33.02 4.68 5.39
N GLY A 102 -33.77 4.62 4.29
CA GLY A 102 -33.34 5.10 2.98
C GLY A 102 -33.14 6.62 2.89
N GLU A 103 -33.76 7.40 3.80
CA GLU A 103 -33.60 8.85 3.89
C GLU A 103 -32.46 9.26 4.85
N VAL A 104 -32.03 8.38 5.74
CA VAL A 104 -30.98 8.68 6.74
C VAL A 104 -29.62 8.14 6.27
N MET A 105 -29.62 6.97 5.65
CA MET A 105 -28.40 6.27 5.24
C MET A 105 -27.74 6.94 4.04
N GLY A 106 -26.51 7.43 4.21
CA GLY A 106 -25.82 8.26 3.22
C GLY A 106 -26.14 9.76 3.29
N GLN A 107 -26.90 10.22 4.31
CA GLN A 107 -27.24 11.63 4.50
C GLN A 107 -26.63 12.20 5.80
N PRO A 108 -25.39 12.75 5.76
CA PRO A 108 -24.72 13.30 6.95
C PRO A 108 -25.55 14.36 7.70
N ALA A 109 -26.34 15.14 6.97
CA ALA A 109 -27.20 16.18 7.55
C ALA A 109 -28.25 15.64 8.51
N ALA A 110 -28.79 14.42 8.27
CA ALA A 110 -29.82 13.81 9.12
C ALA A 110 -29.26 13.27 10.45
N LEU A 111 -27.94 13.07 10.54
CA LEU A 111 -27.25 12.47 11.69
C LEU A 111 -26.49 13.50 12.54
N LYS A 112 -26.24 14.71 11.99
CA LYS A 112 -25.34 15.72 12.57
C LYS A 112 -25.79 16.28 13.92
N GLU A 113 -27.09 16.27 14.20
CA GLU A 113 -27.68 16.78 15.44
C GLU A 113 -27.80 15.71 16.54
N LEU A 114 -27.45 14.46 16.26
CA LEU A 114 -27.60 13.35 17.20
C LEU A 114 -26.38 13.18 18.11
N SER A 115 -26.62 13.04 19.42
CA SER A 115 -25.61 12.60 20.37
C SER A 115 -25.58 11.08 20.47
N ALA A 116 -24.40 10.47 20.30
CA ALA A 116 -24.23 9.02 20.50
C ALA A 116 -24.59 8.54 21.91
N ALA A 117 -24.56 9.43 22.92
CA ALA A 117 -24.94 9.10 24.29
C ALA A 117 -26.46 8.91 24.49
N GLU A 118 -27.30 9.39 23.57
CA GLU A 118 -28.77 9.24 23.66
C GLU A 118 -29.24 7.82 23.32
N PHE A 119 -28.44 7.04 22.59
CA PHE A 119 -28.82 5.71 22.07
C PHE A 119 -28.05 4.55 22.70
N THR A 120 -27.21 4.81 23.71
CA THR A 120 -26.55 3.75 24.47
C THR A 120 -27.53 2.93 25.28
N ASP A 121 -27.12 1.73 25.66
CA ASP A 121 -27.80 0.88 26.64
C ASP A 121 -26.77 0.00 27.38
N GLU A 122 -27.24 -0.95 28.20
CA GLU A 122 -26.38 -1.86 28.97
C GLU A 122 -25.48 -2.75 28.09
N LYS A 123 -25.84 -2.95 26.82
CA LYS A 123 -25.09 -3.78 25.87
C LYS A 123 -24.25 -2.95 24.90
N PHE A 124 -24.72 -1.77 24.48
CA PHE A 124 -24.08 -0.92 23.49
C PHE A 124 -23.62 0.41 24.09
N GLY A 125 -22.31 0.53 24.33
CA GLY A 125 -21.69 1.76 24.82
C GLY A 125 -21.48 2.82 23.73
N VAL A 126 -21.06 4.02 24.16
CA VAL A 126 -20.83 5.19 23.29
C VAL A 126 -19.94 4.89 22.07
N PRO A 127 -18.84 4.11 22.16
CA PRO A 127 -18.03 3.79 20.98
C PRO A 127 -18.82 3.07 19.89
N THR A 128 -19.58 2.03 20.26
CA THR A 128 -20.38 1.25 19.31
C THR A 128 -21.46 2.09 18.65
N VAL A 129 -22.16 2.94 19.41
CA VAL A 129 -23.16 3.86 18.84
C VAL A 129 -22.52 4.88 17.89
N ARG A 130 -21.35 5.41 18.24
CA ARG A 130 -20.60 6.32 17.36
C ARG A 130 -20.20 5.66 16.05
N ASP A 131 -19.74 4.41 16.09
CA ASP A 131 -19.37 3.66 14.88
C ASP A 131 -20.60 3.35 14.01
N ILE A 132 -21.75 3.05 14.63
CA ILE A 132 -23.05 2.92 13.93
C ILE A 132 -23.43 4.23 13.22
N LEU A 133 -23.29 5.39 13.87
CA LEU A 133 -23.58 6.68 13.24
C LEU A 133 -22.65 6.97 12.05
N LEU A 134 -21.37 6.59 12.14
CA LEU A 134 -20.41 6.72 11.03
C LEU A 134 -20.74 5.79 9.85
N GLU A 135 -21.19 4.56 10.12
CA GLU A 135 -21.67 3.62 9.08
C GLU A 135 -23.02 4.05 8.48
N LEU A 136 -23.90 4.70 9.24
CA LEU A 136 -25.11 5.31 8.67
C LEU A 136 -24.77 6.53 7.79
N GLU A 137 -23.74 7.32 8.14
CA GLU A 137 -23.24 8.41 7.30
C GLU A 137 -22.65 7.88 5.98
N LYS A 138 -21.82 6.83 6.03
CA LYS A 138 -21.09 6.27 4.89
C LYS A 138 -21.07 4.73 4.96
N PRO A 139 -22.12 4.05 4.46
CA PRO A 139 -22.30 2.63 4.68
C PRO A 139 -21.32 1.77 3.89
N GLY A 140 -20.70 0.81 4.57
CA GLY A 140 -19.76 -0.12 3.94
C GLY A 140 -18.52 0.60 3.41
N ARG A 141 -18.12 1.71 4.07
CA ARG A 141 -16.99 2.54 3.68
C ARG A 141 -15.75 1.67 3.44
N ASP A 142 -15.20 1.78 2.24
CA ASP A 142 -13.92 1.14 1.93
C ASP A 142 -12.80 1.85 2.73
N PRO A 143 -12.02 1.13 3.55
CA PRO A 143 -10.88 1.72 4.28
C PRO A 143 -9.67 1.93 3.37
N ARG A 144 -9.68 1.39 2.14
CA ARG A 144 -8.59 1.59 1.17
C ARG A 144 -8.53 3.06 0.72
N PRO A 145 -7.34 3.62 0.52
CA PRO A 145 -7.22 4.93 -0.12
C PRO A 145 -7.78 4.88 -1.53
N GLU A 146 -8.39 5.98 -1.99
CA GLU A 146 -8.84 6.11 -3.38
C GLU A 146 -7.68 5.83 -4.34
N PHE A 147 -7.92 4.96 -5.32
CA PHE A 147 -6.94 4.70 -6.37
C PHE A 147 -6.86 5.92 -7.29
N LYS A 148 -5.76 6.65 -7.20
CA LYS A 148 -5.42 7.72 -8.13
C LYS A 148 -4.56 7.13 -9.24
N THR A 149 -4.94 7.38 -10.49
CA THR A 149 -4.06 7.23 -11.66
C THR A 149 -3.25 8.49 -11.82
N ALA A 150 -1.99 8.39 -12.27
CA ALA A 150 -1.25 9.57 -12.72
C ALA A 150 -1.95 10.12 -13.96
N THR A 151 -2.30 11.39 -13.96
CA THR A 151 -2.76 12.07 -15.17
C THR A 151 -1.53 12.50 -15.97
N PHE A 152 -1.08 11.63 -16.88
CA PHE A 152 -0.08 12.00 -17.87
C PHE A 152 -0.62 13.15 -18.73
N HIS A 153 0.25 14.08 -19.13
CA HIS A 153 -0.16 15.18 -19.99
C HIS A 153 -0.48 14.65 -21.39
N GLU A 154 -1.70 14.95 -21.88
CA GLU A 154 -2.14 14.57 -23.22
C GLU A 154 -1.16 15.10 -24.28
N GLY A 155 -0.68 14.21 -25.16
CA GLY A 155 0.22 14.55 -26.27
C GLY A 155 1.73 14.39 -25.99
N ILE A 156 2.14 13.87 -24.82
CA ILE A 156 3.55 13.53 -24.54
C ILE A 156 3.69 12.01 -24.42
N GLU A 157 3.91 11.36 -25.56
CA GLU A 157 4.08 9.89 -25.65
C GLU A 157 5.54 9.49 -25.93
N SER A 158 6.36 10.41 -26.45
CA SER A 158 7.76 10.13 -26.78
C SER A 158 8.73 11.04 -26.05
N ILE A 159 9.97 10.56 -25.91
CA ILE A 159 11.06 11.33 -25.33
C ILE A 159 11.42 12.59 -26.16
N SER A 160 10.96 12.66 -27.41
CA SER A 160 11.16 13.82 -28.31
C SER A 160 10.21 14.98 -28.02
N ASP A 161 9.08 14.71 -27.37
CA ASP A 161 8.05 15.71 -27.03
C ASP A 161 8.38 16.44 -25.71
N LEU A 162 9.36 15.93 -24.96
CA LEU A 162 9.80 16.49 -23.68
C LEU A 162 10.64 17.76 -23.85
N GLN A 163 10.12 18.87 -23.35
CA GLN A 163 10.87 20.12 -23.22
C GLN A 163 11.40 20.31 -21.79
N PRO A 164 12.63 20.83 -21.60
CA PRO A 164 13.10 21.22 -20.28
C PRO A 164 12.18 22.25 -19.59
N ASN A 165 12.07 22.14 -18.27
CA ASN A 165 11.20 22.90 -17.36
C ASN A 165 9.70 22.56 -17.35
N ILE A 166 9.19 21.66 -18.20
CA ILE A 166 7.80 21.19 -18.05
C ILE A 166 7.62 20.42 -16.74
N ILE A 167 6.43 20.52 -16.14
CA ILE A 167 6.03 19.77 -14.94
C ILE A 167 5.05 18.68 -15.39
N LEU A 168 5.30 17.45 -14.96
CA LEU A 168 4.50 16.27 -15.28
C LEU A 168 4.16 15.52 -13.99
N GLU A 169 3.08 14.73 -14.03
CA GLU A 169 2.84 13.67 -13.06
C GLU A 169 3.44 12.37 -13.58
N GLY A 170 4.07 11.60 -12.69
CA GLY A 170 4.67 10.30 -13.02
C GLY A 170 4.60 9.33 -11.86
N VAL A 171 4.77 8.04 -12.14
CA VAL A 171 4.72 6.95 -11.17
C VAL A 171 6.13 6.48 -10.86
N VAL A 172 6.49 6.40 -9.58
CA VAL A 172 7.78 5.85 -9.14
C VAL A 172 7.84 4.37 -9.48
N THR A 173 8.72 3.97 -10.41
CA THR A 173 8.90 2.57 -10.81
C THR A 173 9.80 1.84 -9.82
N ASN A 174 10.90 2.46 -9.41
CA ASN A 174 11.90 1.87 -8.53
C ASN A 174 12.63 2.94 -7.70
N VAL A 175 13.10 2.57 -6.51
CA VAL A 175 13.85 3.43 -5.59
C VAL A 175 15.22 2.81 -5.32
N ALA A 176 16.28 3.60 -5.49
CA ALA A 176 17.66 3.19 -5.32
C ALA A 176 18.36 4.10 -4.30
N ALA A 177 19.52 3.67 -3.79
CA ALA A 177 20.26 4.44 -2.76
C ALA A 177 20.69 5.86 -3.21
N PHE A 178 20.77 6.12 -4.53
CA PHE A 178 21.18 7.41 -5.11
C PHE A 178 20.01 8.24 -5.67
N GLY A 179 18.78 7.75 -5.63
CA GLY A 179 17.64 8.41 -6.28
C GLY A 179 16.45 7.48 -6.56
N ALA A 180 15.49 7.95 -7.36
CA ALA A 180 14.34 7.16 -7.78
C ALA A 180 14.11 7.29 -9.28
N PHE A 181 13.60 6.22 -9.85
CA PHE A 181 13.16 6.13 -11.24
C PHE A 181 11.66 6.40 -11.28
N VAL A 182 11.24 7.25 -12.22
CA VAL A 182 9.85 7.66 -12.39
C VAL A 182 9.47 7.54 -13.86
N ASP A 183 8.42 6.77 -14.12
CA ASP A 183 7.77 6.73 -15.42
C ASP A 183 6.85 7.94 -15.56
N ILE A 184 7.04 8.69 -16.64
CA ILE A 184 6.29 9.90 -17.01
C ILE A 184 5.46 9.70 -18.29
N GLY A 185 5.29 8.45 -18.75
CA GLY A 185 4.47 8.08 -19.90
C GLY A 185 5.22 7.94 -21.24
N VAL A 186 6.55 8.13 -21.26
CA VAL A 186 7.38 8.18 -22.48
C VAL A 186 8.17 6.90 -22.77
N HIS A 187 7.74 5.77 -22.21
CA HIS A 187 8.40 4.45 -22.25
C HIS A 187 9.84 4.38 -21.71
N GLN A 188 10.36 5.47 -21.14
CA GLN A 188 11.71 5.56 -20.59
C GLN A 188 11.68 6.27 -19.23
N ASP A 189 12.06 5.56 -18.18
CA ASP A 189 12.14 6.10 -16.82
C ASP A 189 13.11 7.30 -16.75
N GLY A 190 12.63 8.37 -16.12
CA GLY A 190 13.48 9.49 -15.71
C GLY A 190 14.07 9.29 -14.33
N LEU A 191 15.30 9.76 -14.13
CA LEU A 191 16.01 9.65 -12.85
C LEU A 191 15.91 10.94 -12.05
N ILE A 192 15.42 10.84 -10.81
CA ILE A 192 15.50 11.88 -9.79
C ILE A 192 16.67 11.53 -8.88
N HIS A 193 17.72 12.35 -8.88
CA HIS A 193 18.84 12.18 -7.95
C HIS A 193 18.41 12.52 -6.51
N VAL A 194 19.01 11.90 -5.50
CA VAL A 194 18.67 12.10 -4.08
C VAL A 194 18.66 13.58 -3.64
N SER A 195 19.57 14.40 -4.19
CA SER A 195 19.64 15.86 -3.95
C SER A 195 18.55 16.69 -4.66
N ALA A 196 17.81 16.08 -5.59
CA ALA A 196 16.72 16.68 -6.35
C ALA A 196 15.33 16.21 -5.86
N MET A 197 15.27 15.36 -4.83
CA MET A 197 14.02 14.86 -4.23
C MET A 197 13.37 15.86 -3.27
N ALA A 198 14.16 16.69 -2.59
CA ALA A 198 13.65 17.63 -1.58
C ALA A 198 14.53 18.88 -1.44
N ASN A 199 13.96 19.93 -0.82
CA ASN A 199 14.68 21.13 -0.42
C ASN A 199 15.53 20.94 0.87
N ARG A 200 15.64 19.71 1.40
CA ARG A 200 16.41 19.33 2.60
C ARG A 200 17.35 18.16 2.28
N PHE A 201 18.38 17.95 3.09
CA PHE A 201 19.23 16.76 2.96
C PHE A 201 18.42 15.48 3.19
N VAL A 202 18.62 14.49 2.33
CA VAL A 202 17.91 13.21 2.32
C VAL A 202 18.94 12.11 2.56
N LYS A 203 18.74 11.30 3.60
CA LYS A 203 19.65 10.18 3.92
C LYS A 203 19.26 8.89 3.22
N ASP A 204 17.96 8.62 3.11
CA ASP A 204 17.41 7.47 2.38
C ASP A 204 16.23 7.92 1.50
N PRO A 205 16.29 7.76 0.17
CA PRO A 205 15.16 8.00 -0.74
C PRO A 205 13.84 7.32 -0.36
N HIS A 206 13.88 6.16 0.32
CA HIS A 206 12.68 5.42 0.73
C HIS A 206 11.82 6.15 1.79
N GLU A 207 12.39 7.15 2.48
CA GLU A 207 11.64 8.02 3.41
C GLU A 207 10.72 9.01 2.66
N ILE A 208 10.97 9.29 1.38
CA ILE A 208 10.27 10.31 0.59
C ILE A 208 9.35 9.68 -0.45
N VAL A 209 9.83 8.63 -1.13
CA VAL A 209 9.11 7.98 -2.24
C VAL A 209 9.06 6.46 -2.06
N LYS A 210 7.96 5.88 -2.51
CA LYS A 210 7.77 4.42 -2.59
C LYS A 210 7.45 3.99 -4.02
N PRO A 211 7.84 2.78 -4.46
CA PRO A 211 7.37 2.23 -5.73
C PRO A 211 5.84 2.26 -5.83
N GLY A 212 5.31 2.64 -6.98
CA GLY A 212 3.88 2.87 -7.23
C GLY A 212 3.33 4.23 -6.77
N GLN A 213 4.13 5.09 -6.13
CA GLN A 213 3.69 6.42 -5.72
C GLN A 213 3.65 7.39 -6.90
N ILE A 214 2.57 8.17 -7.01
CA ILE A 214 2.47 9.28 -7.97
C ILE A 214 3.19 10.50 -7.40
N VAL A 215 4.04 11.12 -8.21
CA VAL A 215 4.84 12.29 -7.86
C VAL A 215 4.76 13.35 -8.96
N LYS A 216 4.79 14.63 -8.56
CA LYS A 216 4.99 15.75 -9.49
C LYS A 216 6.48 15.98 -9.69
N VAL A 217 6.89 15.99 -10.95
CA VAL A 217 8.29 16.08 -11.36
C VAL A 217 8.44 17.14 -12.43
N LYS A 218 9.57 17.83 -12.41
CA LYS A 218 9.96 18.82 -13.42
C LYS A 218 11.11 18.25 -14.25
N VAL A 219 11.01 18.34 -15.57
CA VAL A 219 12.07 17.93 -16.50
C VAL A 219 13.22 18.92 -16.43
N MET A 220 14.44 18.44 -16.15
CA MET A 220 15.64 19.27 -16.06
C MET A 220 16.46 19.23 -17.34
N GLU A 221 16.68 18.02 -17.87
CA GLU A 221 17.52 17.76 -19.05
C GLU A 221 17.02 16.49 -19.75
N VAL A 222 17.07 16.48 -21.09
CA VAL A 222 16.70 15.34 -21.93
C VAL A 222 17.86 15.04 -22.87
N ASP A 223 18.49 13.88 -22.72
CA ASP A 223 19.54 13.40 -23.62
C ASP A 223 18.95 12.37 -24.60
N LEU A 224 18.54 12.86 -25.77
CA LEU A 224 18.01 12.07 -26.87
C LEU A 224 18.99 11.00 -27.38
N LYS A 225 20.31 11.26 -27.32
CA LYS A 225 21.33 10.32 -27.82
C LYS A 225 21.52 9.13 -26.89
N ARG A 226 21.29 9.34 -25.59
CA ARG A 226 21.46 8.31 -24.55
C ARG A 226 20.15 7.76 -23.99
N GLN A 227 19.01 8.31 -24.43
CA GLN A 227 17.68 8.00 -23.90
C GLN A 227 17.62 8.20 -22.37
N ARG A 228 18.08 9.37 -21.90
CA ARG A 228 18.11 9.69 -20.45
C ARG A 228 17.35 10.97 -20.16
N ILE A 229 16.54 10.94 -19.11
CA ILE A 229 15.75 12.08 -18.65
C ILE A 229 16.18 12.36 -17.21
N SER A 230 16.63 13.59 -16.95
CA SER A 230 16.94 14.08 -15.61
C SER A 230 15.71 14.79 -15.05
N LEU A 231 15.21 14.33 -13.91
CA LEU A 231 14.01 14.85 -13.26
C LEU A 231 14.34 15.47 -11.89
N THR A 232 13.51 16.41 -11.44
CA THR A 232 13.55 16.97 -10.09
C THR A 232 12.15 17.01 -9.47
N MET A 233 12.05 16.79 -8.16
CA MET A 233 10.83 17.07 -7.37
C MET A 233 10.82 18.50 -6.83
N ARG A 234 11.94 19.23 -6.96
CA ARG A 234 12.07 20.63 -6.53
C ARG A 234 11.48 21.54 -7.62
N LEU A 235 10.23 21.95 -7.44
CA LEU A 235 9.52 22.80 -8.40
C LEU A 235 10.08 24.23 -8.45
N ASP A 236 10.64 24.71 -7.33
CA ASP A 236 11.11 26.09 -7.13
C ASP A 236 12.51 26.38 -7.72
N GLY A 237 13.13 25.42 -8.41
CA GLY A 237 14.51 25.49 -8.89
C GLY A 237 14.64 25.86 -10.38
N ALA A 238 15.45 26.86 -10.68
CA ALA A 238 16.06 27.02 -12.00
C ALA A 238 17.11 25.91 -12.24
N PRO A 239 17.38 25.48 -13.49
CA PRO A 239 18.34 24.42 -13.76
C PRO A 239 19.77 24.87 -13.43
N SER A 240 20.29 24.38 -12.29
CA SER A 240 21.70 24.56 -11.92
C SER A 240 22.60 23.72 -12.82
N SER A 241 23.19 24.35 -13.83
CA SER A 241 24.17 23.74 -14.72
C SER A 241 25.37 23.22 -13.92
N VAL A 242 25.54 21.89 -13.84
CA VAL A 242 26.78 21.30 -13.33
C VAL A 242 27.83 21.41 -14.44
N SER A 243 28.56 22.52 -14.45
CA SER A 243 29.57 22.82 -15.46
C SER A 243 30.67 21.75 -15.50
N ARG A 244 30.77 21.04 -16.61
CA ARG A 244 32.00 20.34 -16.98
C ARG A 244 32.99 21.37 -17.51
N ALA A 245 34.04 21.66 -16.75
CA ALA A 245 35.23 22.33 -17.24
C ALA A 245 36.45 21.73 -16.53
N GLY A 246 37.30 21.06 -17.30
CA GLY A 246 38.67 20.77 -16.90
C GLY A 246 39.62 21.83 -17.48
N ASP A 247 40.90 21.64 -17.19
CA ASP A 247 42.05 22.43 -17.65
C ASP A 247 42.26 23.80 -17.00
N THR A 248 43.07 23.80 -15.92
CA THR A 248 44.06 24.87 -15.71
C THR A 248 45.38 24.27 -15.22
N ARG A 249 46.43 24.47 -16.03
CA ARG A 249 47.85 24.18 -15.77
C ARG A 249 48.32 24.60 -14.36
N VAL A 250 49.25 23.81 -13.80
CA VAL A 250 50.28 24.29 -12.85
C VAL A 250 51.63 23.65 -13.18
N GLU A 251 52.46 24.39 -13.91
CA GLU A 251 53.93 24.35 -13.78
C GLU A 251 54.31 25.21 -12.55
N ALA A 252 55.40 25.02 -11.81
CA ALA A 252 56.34 23.91 -11.66
C ALA A 252 57.08 24.14 -10.32
N ASN A 253 57.70 23.10 -9.74
CA ASN A 253 58.95 23.28 -9.01
C ASN A 253 59.75 21.98 -8.93
N ALA A 254 61.07 22.07 -9.08
CA ALA A 254 61.96 20.94 -9.30
C ALA A 254 62.98 20.75 -8.17
N ASN A 255 63.75 19.66 -8.28
CA ASN A 255 64.80 19.13 -7.40
C ASN A 255 64.26 18.13 -6.33
N ALA A 256 64.85 16.95 -6.12
CA ALA A 256 66.19 16.49 -6.51
C ALA A 256 66.27 15.05 -7.07
N GLU A 257 67.15 14.90 -8.06
CA GLU A 257 68.14 13.83 -8.29
C GLU A 257 67.78 12.33 -8.53
N ALA A 258 68.14 11.93 -9.75
CA ALA A 258 68.43 10.62 -10.35
C ALA A 258 69.33 9.67 -9.50
N SER A 259 69.53 8.35 -9.72
CA SER A 259 69.15 7.32 -10.73
C SER A 259 69.73 5.95 -10.23
N PRO A 260 69.73 4.80 -10.96
CA PRO A 260 68.77 4.23 -11.94
C PRO A 260 68.42 2.73 -11.71
N ARG A 261 67.40 2.24 -12.44
CA ARG A 261 67.16 0.85 -12.94
C ARG A 261 67.75 -0.39 -12.22
N GLU A 262 66.88 -1.34 -11.89
CA GLU A 262 67.03 -2.73 -12.38
C GLU A 262 65.67 -3.45 -12.58
N ARG A 263 65.67 -4.61 -13.25
CA ARG A 263 64.46 -5.34 -13.73
C ARG A 263 64.54 -6.84 -13.42
N ARG A 264 63.38 -7.44 -13.10
CA ARG A 264 63.05 -8.90 -13.06
C ARG A 264 63.62 -9.72 -11.87
N PRO A 265 63.13 -10.95 -11.59
CA PRO A 265 61.90 -11.61 -12.09
C PRO A 265 60.96 -12.16 -10.98
N TYR A 266 59.85 -12.74 -11.46
CA TYR A 266 58.88 -13.61 -10.79
C TYR A 266 59.52 -14.75 -9.95
N GLY A 267 58.96 -15.07 -8.79
CA GLY A 267 59.38 -16.18 -7.93
C GLY A 267 58.20 -17.00 -7.39
N THR A 268 58.30 -18.34 -7.46
CA THR A 268 57.21 -19.30 -7.19
C THR A 268 57.46 -20.15 -5.95
N ASN A 269 56.43 -20.33 -5.09
CA ASN A 269 56.14 -21.51 -4.24
C ASN A 269 54.81 -21.23 -3.48
N ARG A 270 53.76 -22.08 -3.43
CA ARG A 270 53.62 -23.43 -2.82
C ARG A 270 54.09 -23.42 -1.35
N ASP A 271 53.31 -23.71 -0.30
CA ASP A 271 52.02 -24.41 -0.07
C ASP A 271 51.31 -23.74 1.15
N LYS A 272 50.10 -24.05 1.65
CA LYS A 272 49.02 -25.06 1.42
C LYS A 272 47.69 -24.49 1.99
N PRO A 273 46.48 -25.00 1.65
CA PRO A 273 45.21 -24.45 2.14
C PRO A 273 44.80 -25.02 3.51
N GLN A 274 44.30 -24.18 4.42
CA GLN A 274 43.55 -24.60 5.61
C GLN A 274 42.06 -24.33 5.40
N VAL A 275 41.29 -25.41 5.31
CA VAL A 275 39.81 -25.41 5.37
C VAL A 275 39.41 -26.55 6.32
N THR A 276 38.28 -26.38 7.01
CA THR A 276 37.70 -27.27 8.05
C THR A 276 38.44 -27.24 9.40
N GLY A 277 37.74 -27.21 10.54
CA GLY A 277 36.31 -26.99 10.73
C GLY A 277 35.93 -27.00 12.21
N ALA A 278 35.24 -25.96 12.68
CA ALA A 278 34.87 -25.79 14.10
C ALA A 278 34.03 -26.95 14.69
N ILE A 279 33.43 -27.77 13.83
CA ILE A 279 32.62 -28.95 14.18
C ILE A 279 33.49 -30.09 14.74
N ALA A 280 34.74 -30.26 14.29
CA ALA A 280 35.63 -31.32 14.78
C ALA A 280 36.00 -31.13 16.26
N LEU A 281 36.32 -29.88 16.64
CA LEU A 281 36.67 -29.48 18.01
C LEU A 281 35.49 -29.58 19.00
N ALA A 282 34.25 -29.54 18.51
CA ALA A 282 33.07 -29.76 19.32
C ALA A 282 32.84 -31.24 19.67
N LEU A 283 33.20 -32.16 18.76
CA LEU A 283 32.95 -33.59 18.93
C LEU A 283 33.90 -34.27 19.92
N GLU A 284 35.16 -33.83 20.01
CA GLU A 284 36.12 -34.34 21.00
C GLU A 284 35.73 -33.99 22.43
N ARG A 285 35.25 -32.76 22.67
CA ARG A 285 34.83 -32.31 24.01
C ARG A 285 33.62 -33.07 24.57
N ALA A 286 32.84 -33.74 23.71
CA ALA A 286 31.72 -34.58 24.13
C ALA A 286 32.16 -36.00 24.57
N LYS A 287 33.36 -36.48 24.18
CA LYS A 287 33.86 -37.83 24.51
C LYS A 287 34.66 -37.92 25.81
N LEU A 288 35.04 -36.79 26.41
CA LEU A 288 35.83 -36.72 27.66
C LEU A 288 35.00 -36.45 28.93
N LYS A 289 33.69 -36.72 28.88
CA LYS A 289 32.82 -36.79 30.07
C LYS A 289 32.19 -38.16 30.23
N LYS A 290 33.02 -39.11 30.66
CA LYS A 290 32.65 -40.33 31.38
C LYS A 290 33.72 -40.61 32.42
#